data_AF-A0A971KED8-F1
#
_entry.id   AF-A0A971KED8-F1
#
_cell.length_a   1.000
_cell.length_b   1.000
_cell.length_c   1.000
_cell.angle_alpha   90.00
_cell.angle_beta   90.00
_cell.angle_gamma   90.00
#
_symmetry.space_group_name_H-M   'P 1'
#
loop_
_entity.id
_entity.type
_entity.pdbx_description
1 polymer ?
#
loop_
_entity_poly.entity_id
_entity_poly.type
_entity_poly.pdbx_seq_one_letter_code
_entity_poly.pdbx_strand_id
1 'polypeptide(L)'
;MEICVKFLKYLTGDSNQRTLEEIGLFTVKRGIEDMYMDNPNMKRIEESLSYTHYIPLMDNWKEIDYILHEEIIKALLGEKPSYEAIEDAKIKIDNLNK
;
A
#
# COMPACT_ATOMS: atom_id res chain seq x y z
N MET A 1 -28.68 -9.77 2.08
CA MET A 1 -28.06 -8.42 2.09
C MET A 1 -27.96 -7.83 3.50
N GLU A 2 -29.04 -7.82 4.29
CA GLU A 2 -29.07 -7.16 5.62
C GLU A 2 -28.00 -7.67 6.59
N ILE A 3 -27.77 -8.99 6.64
CA ILE A 3 -26.73 -9.59 7.50
C ILE A 3 -25.33 -9.14 7.07
N CYS A 4 -25.04 -9.10 5.76
CA CYS A 4 -23.75 -8.63 5.25
C CYS A 4 -23.47 -7.18 5.66
N VAL A 5 -24.48 -6.31 5.58
CA VAL A 5 -24.36 -4.92 6.02
C VAL A 5 -24.13 -4.82 7.52
N LYS A 6 -24.87 -5.60 8.33
CA LYS A 6 -24.67 -5.65 9.79
C LYS A 6 -23.28 -6.15 10.15
N PHE A 7 -22.77 -7.16 9.43
CA PHE A 7 -21.44 -7.69 9.63
C PHE A 7 -20.35 -6.66 9.29
N LEU A 8 -20.47 -5.96 8.16
CA LEU A 8 -19.53 -4.89 7.80
C LEU A 8 -19.55 -3.74 8.83
N LYS A 9 -20.72 -3.36 9.34
CA LYS A 9 -20.85 -2.37 10.42
C LYS A 9 -20.21 -2.85 11.72
N TYR A 10 -20.37 -4.13 12.04
CA TYR A 10 -19.69 -4.73 13.18
C TYR A 10 -18.17 -4.63 13.01
N LEU A 11 -17.62 -5.11 11.89
CA LEU A 11 -16.17 -5.07 11.64
C LEU A 11 -15.60 -3.65 11.69
N THR A 12 -16.33 -2.65 11.18
CA THR A 12 -15.90 -1.24 11.13
C THR A 12 -16.25 -0.43 12.40
N GLY A 13 -16.76 -1.09 13.45
CA GLY A 13 -16.95 -0.46 14.76
C GLY A 13 -15.62 -0.23 15.49
N ASP A 14 -15.52 0.83 16.31
CA ASP A 14 -14.26 1.25 16.93
C ASP A 14 -13.63 0.15 17.78
N SER A 15 -14.44 -0.56 18.57
CA SER A 15 -13.97 -1.68 19.40
C SER A 15 -13.32 -2.78 18.57
N ASN A 16 -13.91 -3.12 17.42
CA ASN A 16 -13.43 -4.20 16.56
C ASN A 16 -12.27 -3.76 15.66
N GLN A 17 -12.17 -2.47 15.35
CA GLN A 17 -10.98 -1.93 14.71
C GLN A 17 -9.79 -1.93 15.68
N ARG A 18 -10.01 -1.64 16.97
CA ARG A 18 -8.97 -1.71 18.01
C ARG A 18 -8.42 -3.12 18.24
N THR A 19 -9.18 -4.19 17.96
CA THR A 19 -8.62 -5.56 18.05
C THR A 19 -7.62 -5.88 16.93
N LEU A 20 -7.49 -5.04 15.90
CA LEU A 20 -6.48 -5.24 14.84
C LEU A 20 -5.05 -5.11 15.38
N GLU A 21 -4.85 -4.36 16.48
CA GLU A 21 -3.55 -4.25 17.15
C GLU A 21 -3.03 -5.61 17.61
N GLU A 22 -3.92 -6.46 18.14
CA GLU A 22 -3.58 -7.79 18.67
C GLU A 22 -2.94 -8.70 17.61
N ILE A 23 -3.21 -8.42 16.33
CA ILE A 23 -2.68 -9.14 15.17
C ILE A 23 -1.71 -8.29 14.33
N GLY A 24 -1.25 -7.16 14.86
CA GLY A 24 -0.26 -6.29 14.23
C GLY A 24 -0.76 -5.53 13.00
N LEU A 25 -2.07 -5.31 12.87
CA LEU A 25 -2.69 -4.58 11.77
C LEU A 25 -3.13 -3.18 12.17
N PHE A 26 -3.18 -2.29 11.16
CA PHE A 26 -3.65 -0.91 11.29
C PHE A 26 -5.16 -0.80 11.12
N THR A 27 -5.80 0.06 11.91
CA THR A 27 -7.21 0.44 11.71
C THR A 27 -7.40 1.05 10.31
N VAL A 28 -8.45 0.60 9.61
CA VAL A 28 -8.87 1.24 8.35
C VAL A 28 -9.83 2.42 8.60
N LYS A 29 -10.35 2.51 9.82
CA LYS A 29 -11.23 3.60 10.24
C LYS A 29 -10.41 4.79 10.74
N ARG A 30 -10.67 5.96 10.17
CA ARG A 30 -10.08 7.23 10.60
C ARG A 30 -10.65 7.66 11.95
N GLY A 31 -9.86 8.39 12.74
CA GLY A 31 -10.28 8.96 14.02
C GLY A 31 -10.25 8.00 15.21
N ILE A 32 -9.68 6.80 15.02
CA ILE A 32 -9.29 5.94 16.15
C ILE A 32 -7.88 6.33 16.53
N GLU A 33 -7.77 7.07 17.63
CA GLU A 33 -6.49 7.55 18.17
C GLU A 33 -5.99 6.64 19.30
N ASP A 34 -4.73 6.83 19.66
CA ASP A 34 -4.04 6.18 20.79
C ASP A 34 -3.94 4.66 20.74
N MET A 35 -4.21 4.03 19.60
CA MET A 35 -4.22 2.58 19.47
C MET A 35 -2.84 1.95 19.65
N TYR A 36 -1.74 2.68 19.39
CA TYR A 36 -0.38 2.13 19.45
C TYR A 36 0.55 2.88 20.41
N MET A 37 0.01 3.60 21.41
CA MET A 37 0.82 4.44 22.30
C MET A 37 1.90 3.67 23.05
N ASP A 38 1.61 2.41 23.39
CA ASP A 38 2.53 1.54 24.12
C ASP A 38 3.50 0.77 23.21
N ASN A 39 3.37 0.92 21.88
CA ASN A 39 4.24 0.30 20.89
C ASN A 39 4.89 1.38 19.99
N PRO A 40 6.08 1.89 20.36
CA PRO A 40 6.73 2.98 19.63
C PRO A 40 6.96 2.70 18.14
N ASN A 41 7.20 1.43 17.76
CA ASN A 41 7.40 1.05 16.37
C ASN A 41 6.10 1.16 15.56
N MET A 42 5.01 0.64 16.11
CA MET A 42 3.69 0.74 15.47
C MET A 42 3.19 2.18 15.44
N LYS A 43 3.42 2.95 16.51
CA LYS A 43 3.07 4.38 16.56
C LYS A 43 3.75 5.17 15.43
N ARG A 44 5.04 4.92 15.21
CA ARG A 44 5.79 5.56 14.12
C ARG A 44 5.24 5.21 12.74
N ILE A 45 4.81 3.97 12.53
CA ILE A 45 4.19 3.56 11.26
C ILE A 45 2.82 4.22 11.11
N GLU A 46 1.99 4.27 12.16
CA GLU A 46 0.69 4.96 12.18
C GLU A 46 0.83 6.43 11.76
N GLU A 47 1.78 7.15 12.36
CA GLU A 47 2.07 8.55 12.01
C GLU A 47 2.50 8.70 10.54
N SER A 48 3.23 7.70 10.02
CA SER A 48 3.70 7.67 8.64
C SER A 48 2.58 7.37 7.62
N LEU A 49 1.44 6.80 8.04
CA LEU A 49 0.32 6.50 7.14
C LEU A 49 -0.23 7.75 6.45
N SER A 50 -0.09 8.92 7.09
CA SER A 50 -0.50 10.22 6.52
C SER A 50 0.26 10.61 5.24
N TYR A 51 1.45 10.04 5.01
CA TYR A 51 2.27 10.26 3.81
C TYR A 51 2.06 9.19 2.73
N THR A 52 1.17 8.23 2.96
CA THR A 52 0.92 7.16 1.99
C THR A 52 -0.01 7.63 0.88
N HIS A 53 0.24 7.12 -0.32
CA HIS A 53 -0.66 7.30 -1.46
C HIS A 53 -1.26 5.94 -1.81
N TYR A 54 -2.55 5.95 -2.14
CA TYR A 54 -3.19 4.76 -2.70
C TYR A 54 -2.54 4.44 -4.04
N ILE A 55 -2.18 3.17 -4.20
CA ILE A 55 -1.83 2.61 -5.50
C ILE A 55 -3.06 2.76 -6.42
N PRO A 56 -2.92 3.33 -7.63
CA PRO A 56 -4.04 3.46 -8.57
C PRO A 56 -4.70 2.11 -8.83
N LEU A 57 -6.03 2.08 -8.77
CA LEU A 57 -6.80 0.88 -9.11
C LEU A 57 -6.85 0.76 -10.63
N MET A 58 -5.92 0.00 -11.20
CA MET A 58 -5.80 -0.21 -12.63
C MET A 58 -5.53 -1.68 -12.95
N ASP A 59 -6.17 -2.21 -13.99
CA ASP A 59 -6.14 -3.63 -14.31
C ASP A 59 -4.72 -4.14 -14.62
N ASN A 60 -3.88 -3.28 -15.22
CA ASN A 60 -2.51 -3.57 -15.59
C ASN A 60 -1.47 -3.24 -14.50
N TRP A 61 -1.89 -2.98 -13.25
CA TRP A 61 -0.96 -2.60 -12.19
C TRP A 61 0.14 -3.66 -11.96
N LYS A 62 -0.22 -4.95 -12.06
CA LYS A 62 0.74 -6.04 -11.84
C LYS A 62 1.83 -6.06 -12.91
N GLU A 63 1.47 -5.81 -14.16
CA GLU A 63 2.39 -5.73 -15.28
C GLU A 63 3.30 -4.50 -15.15
N ILE A 64 2.74 -3.36 -14.72
CA ILE A 64 3.51 -2.15 -14.42
C ILE A 64 4.53 -2.41 -13.30
N ASP A 65 4.11 -3.03 -12.20
CA ASP A 65 4.97 -3.36 -11.07
C ASP A 65 6.13 -4.28 -11.48
N TYR A 66 5.84 -5.29 -12.31
CA TYR A 66 6.86 -6.18 -12.87
C TYR A 66 7.90 -5.41 -13.70
N ILE A 67 7.45 -4.55 -14.62
CA ILE A 67 8.33 -3.75 -15.48
C ILE A 67 9.23 -2.85 -14.63
N LEU A 68 8.65 -2.16 -13.64
CA LEU A 68 9.40 -1.28 -12.73
C LEU A 68 10.45 -2.08 -11.95
N HIS A 69 10.07 -3.23 -11.40
CA HIS A 69 10.97 -4.05 -10.59
C HIS A 69 12.18 -4.56 -11.39
N GLU A 70 11.98 -5.02 -12.63
CA GLU A 70 13.07 -5.44 -13.49
C GLU A 70 14.07 -4.31 -13.76
N GLU A 71 13.59 -3.12 -14.13
CA GLU A 71 14.48 -1.99 -14.44
C GLU A 71 15.19 -1.45 -13.19
N ILE A 72 14.54 -1.47 -12.01
CA ILE A 72 15.17 -1.15 -10.74
C ILE A 72 16.33 -2.12 -10.45
N ILE A 73 16.13 -3.43 -10.62
CA ILE A 73 17.19 -4.43 -10.40
C ILE A 73 18.37 -4.15 -11.32
N LYS A 74 18.15 -3.91 -12.61
CA LYS A 74 19.22 -3.62 -13.57
C LYS A 74 20.03 -2.38 -13.17
N ALA A 75 19.35 -1.33 -12.70
CA ALA A 75 20.00 -0.14 -12.20
C ALA A 75 20.83 -0.42 -10.93
N LEU A 76 20.30 -1.19 -9.99
CA LEU A 76 21.00 -1.56 -8.75
C LEU A 76 22.22 -2.45 -9.00
N LEU A 77 22.15 -3.33 -10.00
CA LEU A 77 23.26 -4.20 -10.41
C LEU A 77 24.31 -3.47 -11.26
N GLY A 78 24.08 -2.21 -11.63
CA GLY A 78 24.98 -1.43 -12.47
C GLY A 78 24.97 -1.84 -13.95
N GLU A 79 23.96 -2.59 -14.39
CA GLU A 79 23.79 -2.99 -15.79
C GLU A 79 23.41 -1.81 -16.68
N LYS A 80 22.73 -0.81 -16.11
CA LYS A 80 22.38 0.46 -16.76
C LYS A 80 22.26 1.59 -15.74
N PRO A 81 22.44 2.85 -16.13
CA PRO A 81 22.21 3.99 -15.24
C PRO A 81 20.72 4.17 -14.94
N SER A 82 20.42 4.83 -13.81
CA SER A 82 19.05 5.03 -13.34
C SER A 82 18.16 5.79 -14.33
N TYR A 83 18.69 6.78 -15.04
CA TYR A 83 17.91 7.54 -16.02
C TYR A 83 17.48 6.66 -17.21
N GLU A 84 18.30 5.70 -17.62
CA GLU A 84 17.99 4.76 -18.69
C GLU A 84 16.97 3.72 -18.24
N ALA A 85 17.12 3.20 -17.02
CA ALA A 85 16.14 2.29 -16.41
C ALA A 85 14.73 2.91 -16.34
N ILE A 86 14.65 4.20 -15.99
CA ILE A 86 13.36 4.93 -15.93
C ILE A 86 12.75 5.08 -17.33
N GLU A 87 13.54 5.46 -18.33
CA GLU A 87 13.04 5.65 -19.69
C GLU A 87 12.57 4.32 -20.31
N ASP A 88 13.33 3.25 -20.11
CA ASP A 88 12.97 1.91 -20.59
C ASP A 88 11.67 1.40 -19.95
N ALA A 89 11.52 1.60 -18.63
CA ALA A 89 10.28 1.26 -17.93
C ALA A 89 9.10 2.04 -18.49
N LYS A 90 9.28 3.35 -18.73
CA LYS A 90 8.25 4.20 -19.31
C LYS A 90 7.82 3.71 -20.70
N ILE A 91 8.76 3.42 -21.59
CA ILE A 91 8.46 2.92 -22.94
C ILE A 91 7.67 1.61 -22.88
N LYS A 92 8.07 0.68 -22.01
CA LYS A 92 7.37 -0.60 -21.82
C LYS A 92 5.94 -0.41 -21.31
N ILE A 93 5.74 0.46 -20.31
CA ILE A 93 4.43 0.77 -19.74
C ILE A 93 3.53 1.45 -20.77
N ASP A 94 4.05 2.43 -21.52
CA ASP A 94 3.30 3.16 -22.55
C ASP A 94 2.81 2.22 -23.68
N ASN A 95 3.46 1.06 -23.87
CA ASN A 95 3.04 0.04 -24.83
C ASN A 95 2.01 -0.95 -24.28
N LEU A 96 1.69 -0.95 -22.97
CA LEU A 96 0.61 -1.78 -22.41
C LEU A 96 -0.79 -1.26 -22.78
N ASN A 97 -0.90 0.02 -23.14
CA ASN A 97 -2.16 0.69 -23.46
C ASN A 97 -2.36 0.94 -24.97
N LYS A 98 -1.46 0.41 -25.82
CA LYS A 98 -1.61 0.40 -27.27
C LYS A 98 -2.22 -0.91 -27.74
#